data_AF-A0A1V6I3B7-F1
#
_entry.id   AF-A0A1V6I3B7-F1
#
_cell.length_a   1.000
_cell.length_b   1.000
_cell.length_c   1.000
_cell.angle_alpha   90.00
_cell.angle_beta   90.00
_cell.angle_gamma   90.00
#
_symmetry.space_group_name_H-M   'P 1'
#
loop_
_entity.id
_entity.type
_entity.pdbx_description
1 polymer ?
#
loop_
_entity_poly.entity_id
_entity_poly.type
_entity_poly.pdbx_seq_one_letter_code
_entity_poly.pdbx_strand_id
1 'polypeptide(L)'
;MNLKNQHIKNFFRFLEKKENRKTKFVIKYRIMPEDISEKEMDVFKHHISPEKRAGLFNGIFKKIWYSYVLPFDIVAPSLALATQLDKFLLINQYGEPNVTGIDLKKLRQNVINDEIPIGYLEGYLNSVQERFLYYNLDRKSLSFLPENLFLITVSLSLNLMIIVNENGMPTTSGVTKKIKKQIEDIQPDAYENTINVMIRFKMI
;
A
#
# COMPACT_ATOMS: atom_id res chain seq x y z
N MET A 1 -3.98 32.19 6.45
CA MET A 1 -5.36 31.68 6.60
C MET A 1 -6.14 32.03 5.34
N ASN A 2 -6.58 31.06 4.53
CA ASN A 2 -7.17 31.33 3.22
C ASN A 2 -8.68 31.64 3.37
N LEU A 3 -9.04 32.92 3.33
CA LEU A 3 -10.41 33.46 3.49
C LEU A 3 -11.44 32.90 2.49
N LYS A 4 -10.99 32.29 1.39
CA LYS A 4 -11.82 31.87 0.26
C LYS A 4 -12.92 30.84 0.58
N ASN A 5 -12.87 30.13 1.71
CA ASN A 5 -13.87 29.10 2.02
C ASN A 5 -14.72 29.39 3.27
N GLN A 6 -14.53 30.51 3.97
CA GLN A 6 -15.19 30.74 5.26
C GLN A 6 -16.73 30.82 5.14
N HIS A 7 -17.24 31.44 4.08
CA HIS A 7 -18.67 31.52 3.81
C HIS A 7 -19.29 30.14 3.50
N ILE A 8 -18.56 29.28 2.77
CA ILE A 8 -18.97 27.89 2.50
C ILE A 8 -18.99 27.07 3.79
N LYS A 9 -17.96 27.20 4.63
CA LYS A 9 -17.91 26.57 5.97
C LYS A 9 -19.10 27.00 6.82
N ASN A 10 -19.37 28.31 6.87
CA ASN A 10 -20.50 28.87 7.63
C ASN A 10 -21.84 28.38 7.10
N PHE A 11 -22.00 28.22 5.77
CA PHE A 11 -23.19 27.65 5.17
C PHE A 11 -23.46 26.22 5.66
N PHE A 12 -22.47 25.32 5.59
CA PHE A 12 -22.68 23.95 6.08
C PHE A 12 -22.89 23.90 7.59
N ARG A 13 -22.18 24.73 8.38
CA ARG A 13 -22.44 24.86 9.83
C ARG A 13 -23.85 25.37 10.13
N PHE A 14 -24.38 26.26 9.30
CA PHE A 14 -25.77 26.73 9.40
C PHE A 14 -26.75 25.58 9.14
N LEU A 15 -26.55 24.81 8.05
CA LEU A 15 -27.40 23.65 7.73
C LEU A 15 -27.43 22.63 8.87
N GLU A 16 -26.29 22.35 9.51
CA GLU A 16 -26.24 21.43 10.64
C GLU A 16 -26.95 21.99 11.89
N LYS A 17 -26.67 23.25 12.26
CA LYS A 17 -27.16 23.84 13.52
C LYS A 17 -28.61 24.30 13.47
N LYS A 18 -29.08 24.78 12.31
CA LYS A 18 -30.41 25.40 12.16
C LYS A 18 -31.40 24.51 11.43
N GLU A 19 -30.94 23.72 10.46
CA GLU A 19 -31.82 22.82 9.69
C GLU A 19 -31.70 21.34 10.10
N ASN A 20 -30.82 21.00 11.05
CA ASN A 20 -30.52 19.62 11.48
C ASN A 20 -30.13 18.69 10.31
N ARG A 21 -29.52 19.25 9.25
CA ARG A 21 -29.09 18.51 8.07
C ARG A 21 -27.62 18.14 8.22
N LYS A 22 -27.34 16.85 8.44
CA LYS A 22 -25.97 16.35 8.60
C LYS A 22 -25.14 16.55 7.34
N THR A 23 -23.97 17.16 7.47
CA THR A 23 -23.02 17.26 6.36
C THR A 23 -22.34 15.92 6.12
N LYS A 24 -22.21 15.52 4.85
CA LYS A 24 -21.51 14.29 4.47
C LYS A 24 -20.03 14.35 4.86
N PHE A 25 -19.47 13.23 5.33
CA PHE A 25 -18.06 13.13 5.73
C PHE A 25 -17.09 13.66 4.67
N VAL A 26 -17.28 13.30 3.39
CA VAL A 26 -16.44 13.78 2.27
C VAL A 26 -16.41 15.31 2.18
N ILE A 27 -17.53 15.98 2.44
CA ILE A 27 -17.62 17.44 2.42
C ILE A 27 -16.88 18.02 3.62
N LYS A 28 -17.09 17.45 4.82
CA LYS A 28 -16.35 17.86 6.02
C LYS A 28 -14.85 17.73 5.81
N TYR A 29 -14.39 16.57 5.37
CA TYR A 29 -12.97 16.28 5.16
C TYR A 29 -12.31 17.27 4.21
N ARG A 30 -12.99 17.64 3.12
CA ARG A 30 -12.42 18.53 2.10
C ARG A 30 -12.44 20.00 2.48
N ILE A 31 -13.48 20.45 3.20
CA ILE A 31 -13.77 21.88 3.35
C ILE A 31 -13.62 22.35 4.80
N MET A 32 -13.92 21.50 5.78
CA MET A 32 -13.88 21.80 7.22
C MET A 32 -13.35 20.59 8.02
N PRO A 33 -12.10 20.14 7.76
CA PRO A 33 -11.53 18.99 8.45
C PRO A 33 -11.48 19.18 9.97
N GLU A 34 -11.43 20.43 10.44
CA GLU A 34 -11.49 20.77 11.87
C GLU A 34 -12.82 20.39 12.56
N ASP A 35 -13.90 20.21 11.79
CA ASP A 35 -15.23 19.85 12.30
C ASP A 35 -15.47 18.32 12.27
N ILE A 36 -14.45 17.53 11.92
CA ILE A 36 -14.52 16.06 12.01
C ILE A 36 -14.21 15.63 13.43
N SER A 37 -15.16 14.97 14.07
CA SER A 37 -14.95 14.38 15.39
C SER A 37 -14.03 13.15 15.35
N GLU A 38 -13.39 12.85 16.48
CA GLU A 38 -12.60 11.62 16.66
C GLU A 38 -13.43 10.37 16.34
N LYS A 39 -14.70 10.35 16.75
CA LYS A 39 -15.63 9.26 16.43
C LYS A 39 -15.88 9.10 14.93
N GLU A 40 -16.04 10.20 14.20
CA GLU A 40 -16.19 10.14 12.74
C GLU A 40 -14.91 9.62 12.07
N MET A 41 -13.74 10.02 12.57
CA MET A 41 -12.45 9.54 12.08
C MET A 41 -12.24 8.05 12.37
N ASP A 42 -12.58 7.60 13.58
CA ASP A 42 -12.51 6.20 13.98
C ASP A 42 -13.43 5.31 13.14
N VAL A 43 -14.67 5.77 12.88
CA VAL A 43 -15.59 5.06 11.98
C VAL A 43 -15.00 4.94 10.57
N PHE A 44 -14.43 6.03 10.05
CA PHE A 44 -13.76 6.02 8.75
C PHE A 44 -12.57 5.06 8.69
N LYS A 45 -11.76 5.02 9.74
CA LYS A 45 -10.56 4.18 9.80
C LYS A 45 -10.89 2.69 9.99
N HIS A 46 -11.83 2.35 10.87
CA HIS A 46 -11.96 0.98 11.36
C HIS A 46 -13.32 0.33 11.09
N HIS A 47 -14.41 1.09 11.03
CA HIS A 47 -15.77 0.52 11.14
C HIS A 47 -16.60 0.55 9.86
N ILE A 48 -16.02 0.96 8.73
CA ILE A 48 -16.68 0.89 7.42
C ILE A 48 -16.09 -0.23 6.55
N SER A 49 -16.91 -0.74 5.62
CA SER A 49 -16.47 -1.78 4.69
C SER A 49 -15.35 -1.26 3.78
N PRO A 50 -14.46 -2.13 3.29
CA PRO A 50 -13.34 -1.71 2.45
C PRO A 50 -13.74 -0.93 1.18
N GLU A 51 -14.86 -1.30 0.55
CA GLU A 51 -15.41 -0.65 -0.65
C GLU A 51 -15.94 0.74 -0.32
N LYS A 52 -16.64 0.87 0.81
CA LYS A 52 -17.14 2.17 1.28
C LYS A 52 -15.98 3.10 1.62
N ARG A 53 -14.93 2.58 2.26
CA ARG A 53 -13.71 3.34 2.56
C ARG A 53 -13.05 3.81 1.27
N ALA A 54 -12.88 2.93 0.28
CA ALA A 54 -12.37 3.29 -1.04
C ALA A 54 -13.22 4.37 -1.72
N GLY A 55 -14.55 4.25 -1.69
CA GLY A 55 -15.47 5.26 -2.23
C GLY A 55 -15.32 6.63 -1.58
N LEU A 56 -15.06 6.68 -0.26
CA LEU A 56 -14.75 7.92 0.44
C LEU A 56 -13.40 8.49 -0.01
N PHE A 57 -12.34 7.67 -0.09
CA PHE A 57 -11.04 8.09 -0.61
C PHE A 57 -11.16 8.67 -2.02
N ASN A 58 -11.83 7.96 -2.94
CA ASN A 58 -12.01 8.41 -4.33
C ASN A 58 -12.83 9.72 -4.41
N GLY A 59 -13.79 9.91 -3.50
CA GLY A 59 -14.57 11.15 -3.40
C GLY A 59 -13.79 12.33 -2.82
N ILE A 60 -12.84 12.07 -1.92
CA ILE A 60 -11.96 13.08 -1.29
C ILE A 60 -10.80 13.43 -2.22
N PHE A 61 -10.06 12.42 -2.66
CA PHE A 61 -8.81 12.50 -3.42
C PHE A 61 -9.04 12.03 -4.85
N LYS A 62 -9.61 12.92 -5.67
CA LYS A 62 -10.02 12.64 -7.07
C LYS A 62 -8.87 12.24 -8.04
N LYS A 63 -7.64 12.10 -7.57
CA LYS A 63 -6.46 11.78 -8.39
C LYS A 63 -6.24 10.27 -8.54
N ILE A 64 -6.70 9.47 -7.59
CA ILE A 64 -6.45 8.02 -7.55
C ILE A 64 -7.77 7.29 -7.32
N TRP A 65 -7.97 6.19 -8.05
CA TRP A 65 -9.13 5.32 -7.89
C TRP A 65 -8.72 4.02 -7.20
N TYR A 66 -9.22 3.82 -5.98
CA TYR A 66 -9.09 2.58 -5.23
C TYR A 66 -10.34 1.73 -5.39
N SER A 67 -10.15 0.41 -5.51
CA SER A 67 -11.23 -0.57 -5.49
C SER A 67 -11.60 -0.95 -4.05
N TYR A 68 -10.59 -1.12 -3.20
CA TYR A 68 -10.74 -1.48 -1.79
C TYR A 68 -9.69 -0.72 -0.96
N VAL A 69 -10.05 -0.34 0.26
CA VAL A 69 -9.10 0.15 1.28
C VAL A 69 -9.43 -0.58 2.57
N LEU A 70 -8.52 -1.41 3.08
CA LEU A 70 -8.67 -2.13 4.34
C LEU A 70 -8.61 -1.17 5.55
N PRO A 71 -8.95 -1.64 6.77
CA PRO A 71 -8.82 -0.81 7.96
C PRO A 71 -7.39 -0.29 8.16
N PHE A 72 -7.30 0.88 8.79
CA PHE A 72 -6.02 1.46 9.18
C PHE A 72 -5.40 0.72 10.37
N ASP A 73 -4.13 1.01 10.63
CA ASP A 73 -3.41 0.65 11.84
C ASP A 73 -3.12 -0.86 11.99
N ILE A 74 -3.29 -1.63 10.91
CA ILE A 74 -3.02 -3.09 10.90
C ILE A 74 -1.51 -3.38 10.92
N VAL A 75 -0.71 -2.65 10.14
CA VAL A 75 0.74 -2.87 10.02
C VAL A 75 1.59 -1.74 10.59
N ALA A 76 1.08 -0.51 10.56
CA ALA A 76 1.68 0.66 11.18
C ALA A 76 0.62 1.74 11.38
N PRO A 77 0.82 2.67 12.33
CA PRO A 77 -0.10 3.78 12.55
C PRO A 77 -0.34 4.61 11.30
N SER A 78 -1.59 4.97 11.06
CA SER A 78 -2.10 5.76 9.95
C SER A 78 -1.84 5.19 8.56
N LEU A 79 -1.51 3.90 8.46
CA LEU A 79 -1.41 3.17 7.19
C LEU A 79 -2.57 2.20 6.99
N ALA A 80 -3.04 2.10 5.77
CA ALA A 80 -3.99 1.09 5.31
C ALA A 80 -3.49 0.42 4.04
N LEU A 81 -3.89 -0.83 3.83
CA LEU A 81 -3.71 -1.51 2.56
C LEU A 81 -4.83 -1.12 1.59
N ALA A 82 -4.47 -0.70 0.39
CA ALA A 82 -5.40 -0.36 -0.68
C ALA A 82 -5.10 -1.16 -1.94
N THR A 83 -6.13 -1.37 -2.75
CA THR A 83 -6.00 -1.94 -4.09
C THR A 83 -6.27 -0.86 -5.13
N GLN A 84 -5.30 -0.61 -6.00
CA GLN A 84 -5.40 0.33 -7.12
C GLN A 84 -5.15 -0.46 -8.41
N LEU A 85 -6.15 -0.53 -9.30
CA LEU A 85 -6.11 -1.41 -10.47
C LEU A 85 -5.79 -2.85 -10.04
N ASP A 86 -4.63 -3.37 -10.44
CA ASP A 86 -4.16 -4.73 -10.16
C ASP A 86 -3.01 -4.77 -9.13
N LYS A 87 -2.78 -3.69 -8.38
CA LYS A 87 -1.72 -3.62 -7.37
C LYS A 87 -2.22 -3.33 -5.97
N PHE A 88 -1.55 -3.94 -5.00
CA PHE A 88 -1.63 -3.54 -3.61
C PHE A 88 -0.72 -2.35 -3.34
N LEU A 89 -1.15 -1.44 -2.47
CA LEU A 89 -0.39 -0.29 -2.01
C LEU A 89 -0.68 -0.05 -0.53
N LEU A 90 0.35 0.23 0.25
CA LEU A 90 0.18 0.87 1.56
C LEU A 90 0.03 2.37 1.37
N ILE A 91 -1.05 2.92 1.92
CA ILE A 91 -1.41 4.34 1.79
C ILE A 91 -1.60 5.00 3.15
N ASN A 92 -1.29 6.29 3.23
CA ASN A 92 -1.57 7.11 4.40
C ASN A 92 -3.03 7.61 4.42
N GLN A 93 -3.39 8.37 5.46
CA GLN A 93 -4.72 9.00 5.60
C GLN A 93 -5.09 10.00 4.48
N TYR A 94 -4.11 10.44 3.69
CA TYR A 94 -4.29 11.33 2.53
C TYR A 94 -4.42 10.58 1.21
N GLY A 95 -4.36 9.23 1.24
CA GLY A 95 -4.46 8.41 0.05
C GLY A 95 -3.18 8.42 -0.78
N GLU A 96 -2.04 8.69 -0.17
CA GLU A 96 -0.73 8.70 -0.84
C GLU A 96 0.05 7.46 -0.42
N PRO A 97 0.83 6.82 -1.32
CA PRO A 97 1.72 5.73 -0.98
C PRO A 97 2.64 6.10 0.19
N ASN A 98 2.72 5.24 1.20
CA ASN A 98 3.53 5.49 2.38
C ASN A 98 3.91 4.19 3.09
N VAL A 99 5.14 4.13 3.61
CA VAL A 99 5.69 2.99 4.36
C VAL A 99 6.31 3.41 5.70
N THR A 100 6.15 4.67 6.10
CA THR A 100 6.74 5.21 7.32
C THR A 100 6.19 4.49 8.55
N GLY A 101 7.09 4.07 9.45
CA GLY A 101 6.74 3.40 10.69
C GLY A 101 6.51 1.89 10.55
N ILE A 102 6.67 1.31 9.37
CA ILE A 102 6.60 -0.14 9.18
C ILE A 102 7.87 -0.81 9.71
N ASP A 103 7.68 -1.81 10.57
CA ASP A 103 8.69 -2.81 10.88
C ASP A 103 8.58 -3.94 9.85
N LEU A 104 9.45 -3.92 8.84
CA LEU A 104 9.43 -4.89 7.73
C LEU A 104 9.66 -6.33 8.22
N LYS A 105 10.48 -6.52 9.25
CA LYS A 105 10.75 -7.84 9.82
C LYS A 105 9.50 -8.40 10.47
N LYS A 106 8.82 -7.60 11.28
CA LYS A 106 7.55 -7.98 11.90
C LYS A 106 6.48 -8.26 10.85
N LEU A 107 6.35 -7.39 9.84
CA LEU A 107 5.41 -7.58 8.75
C LEU A 107 5.67 -8.92 8.02
N ARG A 108 6.93 -9.20 7.69
CA ARG A 108 7.34 -10.46 7.05
C ARG A 108 6.98 -11.66 7.91
N GLN A 109 7.29 -11.62 9.20
CA GLN A 109 6.98 -12.73 10.12
C GLN A 109 5.47 -12.98 10.22
N ASN A 110 4.67 -11.92 10.34
CA ASN A 110 3.21 -12.03 10.40
C ASN A 110 2.62 -12.62 9.12
N VAL A 111 3.21 -12.30 7.95
CA VAL A 111 2.81 -12.93 6.68
C VAL A 111 3.23 -14.40 6.61
N ILE A 112 4.42 -14.77 7.11
CA ILE A 112 4.86 -16.17 7.18
C ILE A 112 3.92 -16.99 8.10
N ASN A 113 3.50 -16.38 9.22
CA ASN A 113 2.64 -17.01 10.23
C ASN A 113 1.15 -17.01 9.89
N ASP A 114 0.75 -16.56 8.70
CA ASP A 114 -0.67 -16.42 8.32
C ASP A 114 -1.50 -15.43 9.17
N GLU A 115 -0.86 -14.58 9.97
CA GLU A 115 -1.53 -13.56 10.79
C GLU A 115 -2.01 -12.38 9.95
N ILE A 116 -1.31 -12.07 8.86
CA ILE A 116 -1.63 -10.99 7.92
C ILE A 116 -1.56 -11.51 6.48
N PRO A 117 -2.47 -11.09 5.58
CA PRO A 117 -2.42 -11.47 4.18
C PRO A 117 -1.12 -11.03 3.48
N ILE A 118 -0.64 -11.85 2.54
CA ILE A 118 0.56 -11.58 1.74
C ILE A 118 0.52 -10.24 0.98
N GLY A 119 -0.70 -9.77 0.64
CA GLY A 119 -0.91 -8.49 -0.03
C GLY A 119 -0.34 -7.29 0.73
N TYR A 120 -0.10 -7.37 2.04
CA TYR A 120 0.59 -6.30 2.77
C TYR A 120 2.08 -6.20 2.44
N LEU A 121 2.78 -7.32 2.22
CA LEU A 121 4.18 -7.29 1.75
C LEU A 121 4.26 -6.83 0.30
N GLU A 122 3.35 -7.28 -0.56
CA GLU A 122 3.25 -6.78 -1.94
C GLU A 122 2.93 -5.28 -1.95
N GLY A 123 2.03 -4.83 -1.08
CA GLY A 123 1.70 -3.43 -0.88
C GLY A 123 2.89 -2.61 -0.40
N TYR A 124 3.70 -3.15 0.52
CA TYR A 124 4.95 -2.52 0.95
C TYR A 124 5.92 -2.33 -0.24
N LEU A 125 6.20 -3.39 -1.00
CA LEU A 125 7.13 -3.36 -2.14
C LEU A 125 6.65 -2.44 -3.27
N ASN A 126 5.34 -2.32 -3.49
CA ASN A 126 4.76 -1.38 -4.46
C ASN A 126 4.67 0.06 -3.92
N SER A 127 4.75 0.27 -2.60
CA SER A 127 4.71 1.61 -1.98
C SER A 127 6.09 2.22 -1.73
N VAL A 128 7.15 1.41 -1.62
CA VAL A 128 8.53 1.90 -1.43
C VAL A 128 9.16 2.39 -2.75
N GLN A 129 8.64 1.95 -3.89
CA GLN A 129 9.11 2.33 -5.22
C GLN A 129 7.96 2.40 -6.23
N GLU A 130 8.12 3.19 -7.30
CA GLU A 130 7.10 3.39 -8.34
C GLU A 130 7.52 2.88 -9.73
N ARG A 131 8.71 2.29 -9.85
CA ARG A 131 9.31 1.88 -11.13
C ARG A 131 8.73 0.57 -11.67
N PHE A 132 8.36 -0.32 -10.76
CA PHE A 132 7.93 -1.67 -11.05
C PHE A 132 6.54 -1.92 -10.46
N LEU A 133 5.73 -2.67 -11.19
CA LEU A 133 4.50 -3.26 -10.69
C LEU A 133 4.82 -4.68 -10.19
N TYR A 134 4.57 -4.92 -8.91
CA TYR A 134 4.79 -6.22 -8.29
C TYR A 134 3.49 -6.90 -7.90
N TYR A 135 3.44 -8.21 -8.10
CA TYR A 135 2.37 -9.09 -7.63
C TYR A 135 2.90 -10.52 -7.46
N ASN A 136 2.08 -11.42 -6.90
CA ASN A 136 2.41 -12.84 -6.69
C ASN A 136 3.76 -13.02 -6.00
N LEU A 137 3.91 -12.46 -4.81
CA LEU A 137 5.05 -12.74 -3.94
C LEU A 137 5.07 -14.23 -3.58
N ASP A 138 6.21 -14.90 -3.77
CA ASP A 138 6.31 -16.31 -3.44
C ASP A 138 6.47 -16.49 -1.92
N ARG A 139 5.40 -16.95 -1.27
CA ARG A 139 5.38 -17.11 0.18
C ARG A 139 6.37 -18.14 0.69
N LYS A 140 6.60 -19.22 -0.07
CA LYS A 140 7.50 -20.32 0.36
C LYS A 140 8.93 -19.81 0.51
N SER A 141 9.36 -18.93 -0.40
CA SER A 141 10.67 -18.31 -0.40
C SER A 141 10.97 -17.49 0.86
N LEU A 142 9.94 -16.89 1.49
CA LEU A 142 10.12 -16.05 2.67
C LEU A 142 10.77 -16.78 3.86
N SER A 143 10.65 -18.11 3.93
CA SER A 143 11.18 -18.92 5.03
C SER A 143 12.69 -19.15 4.96
N PHE A 144 13.30 -19.07 3.78
CA PHE A 144 14.73 -19.36 3.59
C PHE A 144 15.51 -18.21 2.95
N LEU A 145 14.84 -17.25 2.29
CA LEU A 145 15.50 -16.04 1.82
C LEU A 145 15.95 -15.18 3.01
N PRO A 146 17.07 -14.46 2.88
CA PRO A 146 17.41 -13.37 3.78
C PRO A 146 16.22 -12.41 3.99
N GLU A 147 16.10 -11.81 5.18
CA GLU A 147 14.97 -10.96 5.57
C GLU A 147 14.75 -9.78 4.61
N ASN A 148 15.82 -9.35 3.95
CA ASN A 148 15.86 -8.21 3.06
C ASN A 148 15.65 -8.58 1.57
N LEU A 149 15.48 -9.88 1.25
CA LEU A 149 15.23 -10.36 -0.11
C LEU A 149 13.84 -10.96 -0.25
N PHE A 150 13.26 -10.75 -1.43
CA PHE A 150 11.94 -11.23 -1.81
C PHE A 150 11.98 -11.82 -3.21
N LEU A 151 11.26 -12.93 -3.41
CA LEU A 151 11.00 -13.49 -4.73
C LEU A 151 9.58 -13.09 -5.13
N ILE A 152 9.45 -12.32 -6.22
CA ILE A 152 8.17 -11.69 -6.60
C ILE A 152 8.04 -11.57 -8.11
N THR A 153 6.81 -11.62 -8.61
CA THR A 153 6.55 -11.39 -10.04
C THR A 153 6.56 -9.90 -10.35
N VAL A 154 7.40 -9.49 -11.30
CA VAL A 154 7.43 -8.15 -11.85
C VAL A 154 6.63 -8.09 -13.15
N SER A 155 5.73 -7.13 -13.24
CA SER A 155 4.90 -6.88 -14.41
C SER A 155 5.29 -5.59 -15.11
N LEU A 156 6.26 -5.74 -16.01
CA LEU A 156 6.64 -4.72 -16.99
C LEU A 156 6.25 -5.20 -18.39
N SER A 157 5.05 -5.78 -18.54
CA SER A 157 4.62 -6.65 -19.67
C SER A 157 5.33 -8.01 -19.78
N LEU A 158 6.35 -8.26 -18.95
CA LEU A 158 7.17 -9.48 -19.00
C LEU A 158 6.66 -10.62 -18.11
N ASN A 159 5.96 -10.30 -17.02
CA ASN A 159 5.44 -11.25 -16.03
C ASN A 159 6.49 -12.28 -15.56
N LEU A 160 7.67 -11.78 -15.17
CA LEU A 160 8.80 -12.60 -14.73
C LEU A 160 8.91 -12.59 -13.22
N MET A 161 9.19 -13.75 -12.63
CA MET A 161 9.55 -13.82 -11.23
C MET A 161 11.04 -13.47 -11.07
N ILE A 162 11.32 -12.52 -10.19
CA ILE A 162 12.65 -11.95 -9.95
C ILE A 162 12.92 -11.79 -8.46
N ILE A 163 14.19 -11.58 -8.13
CA ILE A 163 14.67 -11.31 -6.78
C ILE A 163 14.77 -9.79 -6.60
N VAL A 164 14.16 -9.28 -5.53
CA VAL A 164 14.20 -7.86 -5.18
C VAL A 164 14.65 -7.67 -3.73
N ASN A 165 15.22 -6.51 -3.44
CA ASN A 165 15.59 -6.12 -2.09
C ASN A 165 14.43 -5.45 -1.33
N GLU A 166 14.68 -5.05 -0.09
CA GLU A 166 13.75 -4.35 0.81
C GLU A 166 13.32 -2.96 0.31
N ASN A 167 14.01 -2.41 -0.68
CA ASN A 167 13.64 -1.17 -1.37
C ASN A 167 12.84 -1.44 -2.66
N GLY A 168 12.44 -2.69 -2.91
CA GLY A 168 11.70 -3.08 -4.10
C GLY A 168 12.52 -2.98 -5.39
N MET A 169 13.85 -3.08 -5.31
CA MET A 169 14.72 -3.01 -6.49
C MET A 169 15.30 -4.38 -6.84
N PRO A 170 15.31 -4.78 -8.14
CA PRO A 170 15.96 -6.00 -8.59
C PRO A 170 17.41 -6.11 -8.11
N THR A 171 17.80 -7.24 -7.53
CA THR A 171 19.17 -7.44 -7.03
C THR A 171 19.59 -8.91 -7.03
N THR A 172 20.88 -9.15 -7.24
CA THR A 172 21.55 -10.43 -6.94
C THR A 172 22.44 -10.34 -5.70
N SER A 173 22.60 -9.15 -5.11
CA SER A 173 23.39 -8.97 -3.89
C SER A 173 22.74 -9.73 -2.72
N GLY A 174 23.56 -10.42 -1.93
CA GLY A 174 23.09 -11.27 -0.83
C GLY A 174 22.60 -12.66 -1.26
N VAL A 175 22.58 -12.99 -2.56
CA VAL A 175 22.22 -14.31 -3.06
C VAL A 175 23.44 -15.22 -3.07
N THR A 176 23.58 -16.05 -2.03
CA THR A 176 24.64 -17.07 -1.96
C THR A 176 24.36 -18.25 -2.91
N LYS A 177 25.37 -19.09 -3.20
CA LYS A 177 25.20 -20.31 -4.01
C LYS A 177 24.10 -21.25 -3.45
N LYS A 178 23.98 -21.35 -2.13
CA LYS A 178 22.93 -22.15 -1.47
C LYS A 178 21.55 -21.55 -1.74
N ILE A 179 21.40 -20.23 -1.52
CA ILE A 179 20.13 -19.53 -1.75
C ILE A 179 19.73 -19.63 -3.22
N LYS A 180 20.67 -19.40 -4.14
CA LYS A 180 20.44 -19.51 -5.58
C LYS A 180 19.83 -20.86 -5.94
N LYS A 181 20.42 -21.96 -5.47
CA LYS A 181 19.88 -23.31 -5.70
C LYS A 181 18.44 -23.46 -5.18
N GLN A 182 18.15 -22.99 -3.96
CA GLN A 182 16.80 -23.05 -3.39
C GLN A 182 15.78 -22.22 -4.17
N ILE A 183 16.19 -21.08 -4.74
CA ILE A 183 15.35 -20.29 -5.64
C ILE A 183 15.12 -21.04 -6.95
N GLU A 184 16.15 -21.61 -7.56
CA GLU A 184 16.07 -22.35 -8.83
C GLU A 184 15.20 -23.61 -8.71
N ASP A 185 15.18 -24.25 -7.54
CA ASP A 185 14.29 -25.39 -7.24
C ASP A 185 12.79 -24.98 -7.27
N ILE A 186 12.48 -23.69 -7.06
CA ILE A 186 11.10 -23.14 -7.11
C ILE A 186 10.81 -22.52 -8.48
N GLN A 187 11.74 -21.68 -8.95
CA GLN A 187 11.66 -20.93 -10.19
C GLN A 187 13.05 -20.90 -10.85
N PRO A 188 13.31 -21.81 -11.81
CA PRO A 188 14.63 -21.99 -12.41
C PRO A 188 15.24 -20.71 -12.99
N ASP A 189 14.40 -19.89 -13.62
CA ASP A 189 14.88 -18.72 -14.36
C ASP A 189 14.95 -17.45 -13.51
N ALA A 190 14.56 -17.47 -12.22
CA ALA A 190 14.41 -16.24 -11.43
C ALA A 190 15.71 -15.43 -11.30
N TYR A 191 16.84 -16.12 -11.13
CA TYR A 191 18.15 -15.47 -11.02
C TYR A 191 18.55 -14.79 -12.34
N GLU A 192 18.39 -15.49 -13.46
CA GLU A 192 18.69 -14.96 -14.80
C GLU A 192 17.73 -13.82 -15.18
N ASN A 193 16.43 -13.99 -14.92
CA ASN A 193 15.42 -12.95 -15.10
C ASN A 193 15.78 -11.68 -14.32
N THR A 194 16.28 -11.83 -13.09
CA THR A 194 16.72 -10.69 -12.26
C THR A 194 17.85 -9.93 -12.94
N ILE A 195 18.88 -10.63 -13.42
CA ILE A 195 20.00 -10.01 -14.15
C ILE A 195 19.51 -9.31 -15.42
N ASN A 196 18.67 -9.97 -16.21
CA ASN A 196 18.14 -9.41 -17.46
C ASN A 196 17.34 -8.13 -17.22
N VAL A 197 16.54 -8.09 -16.15
CA VAL A 197 15.83 -6.88 -15.72
C VAL A 197 16.84 -5.79 -15.29
N MET A 198 17.83 -6.12 -14.46
CA MET A 198 18.84 -5.15 -14.02
C MET A 198 19.60 -4.52 -15.21
N ILE A 199 19.99 -5.34 -16.21
CA ILE A 199 20.64 -4.87 -17.44
C ILE A 199 19.71 -3.95 -18.23
N ARG A 200 18.47 -4.40 -18.48
CA ARG A 200 17.46 -3.63 -19.24
C ARG A 200 17.23 -2.23 -18.65
N PHE A 201 17.35 -2.12 -17.33
CA PHE A 201 17.12 -0.89 -16.58
C PHE A 201 18.40 -0.14 -16.16
N LYS A 202 19.56 -0.56 -16.68
CA LYS A 202 20.89 0.05 -16.41
C LYS A 202 21.17 0.20 -14.92
N MET A 203 20.92 -0.88 -14.17
CA MET A 203 21.16 -0.96 -12.72
C MET A 203 22.50 -1.63 -12.37
N ILE A 204 23.25 -2.06 -13.38
CA ILE A 204 24.60 -2.63 -13.31
C ILE A 204 25.48 -1.81 -14.25
#